data_AF-A0A841CVB3-F1
#
_entry.id   AF-A0A841CVB3-F1
#
_cell.length_a   1.000
_cell.length_b   1.000
_cell.length_c   1.000
_cell.angle_alpha   90.00
_cell.angle_beta   90.00
_cell.angle_gamma   90.00
#
_symmetry.space_group_name_H-M   'P 1'
#
loop_
_entity.id
_entity.type
_entity.pdbx_description
1 polymer ?
#
loop_
_entity_poly.entity_id
_entity_poly.type
_entity_poly.pdbx_seq_one_letter_code
_entity_poly.pdbx_strand_id
1 'polypeptide(L)'
;MAKTVDPARVEQEARTRFAEMGAAGPAARDQRGVDHEPPARYVEILRRARLIAISDGLAEAVIARLAEKGVRVAVDQVRVDPAENDEQVIAIAGTVGGVAAVIPIRPGASVLRAYPAGPDLVLAGEPLATVELSPKESDRWVGAAAIADALADHLR
;
A
#
# COMPACT_ATOMS: atom_id res chain seq x y z
N MET A 1 20.45 -0.03 13.09
CA MET A 1 19.81 -1.28 13.55
C MET A 1 18.57 -1.49 12.72
N ALA A 2 18.49 -2.57 11.93
CA ALA A 2 17.24 -2.93 11.27
C ALA A 2 16.24 -3.32 12.37
N LYS A 3 15.14 -2.58 12.48
CA LYS A 3 14.04 -2.94 13.36
C LYS A 3 13.50 -4.27 12.86
N THR A 4 13.67 -5.35 13.60
CA THR A 4 13.04 -6.62 13.26
C THR A 4 11.53 -6.45 13.44
N VAL A 5 10.83 -6.20 12.35
CA VAL A 5 9.38 -6.09 12.31
C VAL A 5 8.80 -7.50 12.28
N ASP A 6 7.83 -7.78 13.16
CA ASP A 6 7.02 -8.99 13.06
C ASP A 6 5.98 -8.79 11.94
N PRO A 7 6.12 -9.48 10.79
CA PRO A 7 5.26 -9.28 9.63
C PRO A 7 3.78 -9.56 9.93
N ALA A 8 3.48 -10.55 10.79
CA ALA A 8 2.11 -10.90 11.12
C ALA A 8 1.44 -9.79 11.94
N ARG A 9 2.19 -9.19 12.88
CA ARG A 9 1.70 -8.10 13.71
C ARG A 9 1.37 -6.85 12.89
N VAL A 10 2.29 -6.41 12.01
CA VAL A 10 2.06 -5.21 11.19
C VAL A 10 0.97 -5.42 10.14
N GLU A 11 0.87 -6.63 9.57
CA GLU A 11 -0.22 -6.98 8.66
C GLU A 11 -1.58 -6.93 9.36
N GLN A 12 -1.68 -7.50 10.57
CA GLN A 12 -2.93 -7.47 11.33
C GLN A 12 -3.34 -6.04 11.72
N GLU A 13 -2.39 -5.19 12.11
CA GLU A 13 -2.66 -3.77 12.35
C GLU A 13 -3.16 -3.06 11.08
N ALA A 14 -2.51 -3.29 9.93
CA ALA A 14 -2.92 -2.73 8.65
C ALA A 14 -4.33 -3.19 8.24
N ARG A 15 -4.62 -4.50 8.36
CA ARG A 15 -5.91 -5.08 8.05
C ARG A 15 -7.03 -4.54 8.94
N THR A 16 -6.75 -4.34 10.23
CA THR A 16 -7.70 -3.72 11.17
C THR A 16 -8.07 -2.31 10.71
N ARG A 17 -7.07 -1.50 10.34
CA ARG A 17 -7.30 -0.16 9.78
C ARG A 17 -8.04 -0.19 8.44
N PHE A 18 -7.80 -1.21 7.60
CA PHE A 18 -8.49 -1.39 6.34
C PHE A 18 -9.99 -1.68 6.52
N ALA A 19 -10.35 -2.50 7.51
CA ALA A 19 -11.75 -2.73 7.85
C ALA A 19 -12.49 -1.44 8.26
N GLU A 20 -11.77 -0.47 8.83
CA GLU A 20 -12.29 0.83 9.24
C GLU A 20 -12.21 1.91 8.15
N MET A 21 -11.84 1.56 6.91
CA MET A 21 -11.58 2.54 5.86
C MET A 21 -12.76 3.47 5.58
N GLY A 22 -13.97 2.91 5.59
CA GLY A 22 -15.22 3.64 5.37
C GLY A 22 -15.76 4.37 6.60
N ALA A 23 -15.08 4.33 7.76
CA ALA A 23 -15.57 4.99 8.97
C ALA A 23 -15.65 6.50 8.77
N ALA A 24 -16.71 7.13 9.29
CA ALA A 24 -16.88 8.58 9.23
C ALA A 24 -15.68 9.31 9.86
N GLY A 25 -15.38 10.51 9.34
CA GLY A 25 -14.46 11.42 10.01
C GLY A 25 -15.07 11.92 11.33
N PRO A 26 -14.26 12.30 12.33
CA PRO A 26 -14.77 12.88 13.56
C PRO A 26 -15.51 14.20 13.25
N ALA A 27 -16.65 14.41 13.91
CA ALA A 27 -17.35 15.68 13.86
C ALA A 27 -16.50 16.80 14.48
N ALA A 28 -16.60 18.01 13.93
CA ALA A 28 -15.96 19.18 14.50
C ALA A 28 -16.91 19.84 15.49
N ARG A 29 -16.48 20.00 16.74
CA ARG A 29 -17.27 20.69 17.76
C ARG A 29 -16.88 22.16 17.83
N ASP A 30 -17.86 23.05 17.65
CA ASP A 30 -17.60 24.49 17.74
C ASP A 30 -17.50 24.97 19.20
N GLN A 31 -17.17 26.25 19.39
CA GLN A 31 -17.03 26.87 20.72
C GLN A 31 -18.35 26.90 21.52
N ARG A 32 -19.49 26.72 20.86
CA ARG A 32 -20.83 26.64 21.48
C ARG A 32 -21.21 25.20 21.82
N GLY A 33 -20.32 24.25 21.52
CA GLY A 33 -20.52 22.83 21.80
C GLY A 33 -21.41 22.12 20.78
N VAL A 34 -21.64 22.71 19.60
CA VAL A 34 -22.42 22.10 18.50
C VAL A 34 -21.50 21.28 17.60
N ASP A 35 -21.92 20.06 17.27
CA ASP A 35 -21.20 19.19 16.34
C ASP A 35 -21.57 19.51 14.89
N HIS A 36 -20.55 19.64 14.06
CA HIS A 36 -20.67 19.88 12.63
C HIS A 36 -20.09 18.70 11.85
N GLU A 37 -20.80 18.29 10.80
CA GLU A 37 -20.28 17.28 9.89
C GLU A 37 -18.94 17.72 9.29
N PRO A 38 -17.99 16.79 9.15
CA PRO A 38 -16.70 17.11 8.56
C PRO A 38 -16.86 17.62 7.12
N PRO A 39 -16.17 18.71 6.74
CA PRO A 39 -16.17 19.18 5.35
C PRO A 39 -15.72 18.09 4.38
N ALA A 40 -16.30 18.04 3.18
CA ALA A 40 -15.99 17.01 2.17
C ALA A 40 -14.48 16.90 1.86
N ARG A 41 -13.78 18.04 1.78
CA ARG A 41 -12.32 18.07 1.56
C ARG A 41 -11.54 17.41 2.71
N TYR A 42 -12.00 17.55 3.95
CA TYR A 42 -11.37 16.91 5.10
C TYR A 42 -11.61 15.39 5.07
N VAL A 43 -12.82 14.94 4.70
CA VAL A 43 -13.12 13.52 4.50
C VAL A 43 -12.21 12.91 3.42
N GLU A 44 -11.98 13.59 2.31
CA GLU A 44 -11.06 13.15 1.25
C GLU A 44 -9.61 13.03 1.74
N ILE A 45 -9.11 14.06 2.45
CA ILE A 45 -7.75 14.05 3.02
C ILE A 45 -7.59 12.90 4.01
N LEU A 46 -8.56 12.71 4.91
CA LEU A 46 -8.55 11.60 5.87
C LEU A 46 -8.55 10.25 5.17
N ARG A 47 -9.37 10.06 4.12
CA ARG A 47 -9.40 8.83 3.34
C ARG A 47 -8.01 8.53 2.76
N ARG A 48 -7.36 9.51 2.12
CA ARG A 48 -6.01 9.34 1.56
C ARG A 48 -4.96 9.05 2.63
N ALA A 49 -4.99 9.79 3.74
CA ALA A 49 -4.06 9.58 4.85
C ALA A 49 -4.19 8.17 5.46
N ARG A 50 -5.41 7.69 5.65
CA ARG A 50 -5.63 6.32 6.14
C ARG A 50 -5.17 5.28 5.12
N LEU A 51 -5.42 5.48 3.83
CA LEU A 51 -4.95 4.57 2.78
C LEU A 51 -3.42 4.45 2.76
N ILE A 52 -2.70 5.57 2.85
CA ILE A 52 -1.24 5.59 2.95
C ILE A 52 -0.77 4.82 4.20
N ALA A 53 -1.40 5.06 5.36
CA ALA A 53 -1.03 4.38 6.61
C ALA A 53 -1.29 2.87 6.60
N ILE A 54 -2.36 2.41 5.93
CA ILE A 54 -2.61 0.98 5.73
C ILE A 54 -1.57 0.39 4.78
N SER A 55 -1.32 1.09 3.68
CA SER A 55 -0.34 0.69 2.67
C SER A 55 1.06 0.56 3.26
N ASP A 56 1.47 1.47 4.14
CA ASP A 56 2.75 1.44 4.85
C ASP A 56 2.93 0.14 5.64
N GLY A 57 1.97 -0.19 6.52
CA GLY A 57 2.02 -1.43 7.29
C GLY A 57 1.98 -2.70 6.43
N LEU A 58 1.22 -2.67 5.33
CA LEU A 58 1.20 -3.77 4.37
C LEU A 58 2.54 -3.91 3.62
N ALA A 59 3.15 -2.80 3.20
CA ALA A 59 4.44 -2.78 2.53
C ALA A 59 5.56 -3.29 3.45
N GLU A 60 5.58 -2.88 4.72
CA GLU A 60 6.50 -3.43 5.72
C GLU A 60 6.35 -4.95 5.86
N ALA A 61 5.11 -5.44 5.95
CA ALA A 61 4.82 -6.88 6.02
C ALA A 61 5.33 -7.62 4.78
N VAL A 62 5.06 -7.09 3.58
CA VAL A 62 5.48 -7.67 2.30
C VAL A 62 7.01 -7.72 2.19
N ILE A 63 7.71 -6.64 2.57
CA ILE A 63 9.17 -6.59 2.57
C ILE A 63 9.75 -7.67 3.48
N ALA A 64 9.21 -7.82 4.69
CA ALA A 64 9.65 -8.85 5.63
C ALA A 64 9.45 -10.27 5.05
N ARG A 65 8.31 -10.54 4.39
CA ARG A 65 8.03 -11.82 3.71
C ARG A 65 8.93 -12.07 2.50
N LEU A 66 9.27 -11.04 1.72
CA LEU A 66 10.22 -11.14 0.61
C LEU A 66 11.63 -11.42 1.13
N ALA A 67 12.02 -10.81 2.25
CA ALA A 67 13.31 -11.06 2.89
C ALA A 67 13.44 -12.53 3.38
N GLU A 68 12.38 -13.12 3.94
CA GLU A 68 12.31 -14.55 4.28
C GLU A 68 12.58 -15.46 3.07
N LYS A 69 12.27 -14.98 1.86
CA LYS A 69 12.51 -15.67 0.58
C LYS A 69 13.85 -15.32 -0.08
N GLY A 70 14.67 -14.50 0.58
CA GLY A 70 15.95 -14.04 0.04
C GLY A 70 15.86 -12.92 -1.01
N VAL A 71 14.67 -12.34 -1.23
CA VAL A 71 14.46 -11.21 -2.14
C VAL A 71 14.69 -9.91 -1.38
N ARG A 72 15.64 -9.09 -1.88
CA ARG A 72 15.95 -7.80 -1.28
C ARG A 72 15.14 -6.70 -1.94
N VAL A 73 14.30 -6.07 -1.13
CA VAL A 73 13.53 -4.86 -1.48
C VAL A 73 13.64 -3.86 -0.34
N ALA A 74 13.30 -2.61 -0.62
CA ALA A 74 13.24 -1.54 0.35
C ALA A 74 11.89 -0.82 0.27
N VAL A 75 11.50 -0.12 1.34
CA VAL A 75 10.42 0.86 1.28
C VAL A 75 10.85 1.99 0.36
N ASP A 76 9.97 2.39 -0.54
CA ASP A 76 10.07 3.61 -1.33
C ASP A 76 9.09 4.66 -0.80
N GLN A 77 9.11 5.86 -1.38
CA GLN A 77 8.15 6.90 -1.06
C GLN A 77 6.72 6.56 -1.51
N VAL A 78 5.79 7.45 -1.14
CA VAL A 78 4.42 7.43 -1.65
C VAL A 78 4.44 7.58 -3.18
N ARG A 79 3.69 6.73 -3.87
CA ARG A 79 3.51 6.73 -5.33
C ARG A 79 2.03 6.65 -5.69
N VAL A 80 1.74 6.98 -6.95
CA VAL A 80 0.44 6.79 -7.59
C VAL A 80 0.62 5.86 -8.78
N ASP A 81 -0.11 4.74 -8.78
CA ASP A 81 -0.30 3.92 -9.98
C ASP A 81 -1.29 4.66 -10.92
N PRO A 82 -0.89 5.05 -12.14
CA PRO A 82 -1.77 5.76 -13.08
C PRO A 82 -3.01 4.94 -13.46
N ALA A 83 -3.01 3.62 -13.27
CA ALA A 83 -4.17 2.77 -13.50
C ALA A 83 -5.18 2.76 -12.34
N GLU A 84 -4.88 3.41 -11.21
CA GLU A 84 -5.63 3.27 -9.94
C GLU A 84 -6.15 4.61 -9.37
N ASN A 85 -6.94 5.34 -10.18
CA ASN A 85 -7.75 6.49 -9.74
C ASN A 85 -7.03 7.51 -8.83
N ASP A 86 -5.76 7.81 -9.10
CA ASP A 86 -4.92 8.74 -8.33
C ASP A 86 -4.74 8.39 -6.84
N GLU A 87 -4.87 7.10 -6.48
CA GLU A 87 -4.67 6.66 -5.10
C GLU A 87 -3.19 6.67 -4.71
N GLN A 88 -2.89 7.47 -3.69
CA GLN A 88 -1.55 7.58 -3.10
C GLN A 88 -1.32 6.47 -2.08
N VAL A 89 -0.27 5.68 -2.31
CA VAL A 89 0.08 4.50 -1.50
C VAL A 89 1.60 4.40 -1.34
N ILE A 90 2.08 3.73 -0.30
CA ILE A 90 3.50 3.40 -0.15
C ILE A 90 3.88 2.39 -1.23
N ALA A 91 5.03 2.61 -1.86
CA ALA A 91 5.62 1.68 -2.80
C ALA A 91 6.79 0.93 -2.16
N ILE A 92 7.17 -0.18 -2.80
CA ILE A 92 8.44 -0.85 -2.53
C ILE A 92 9.36 -0.72 -3.74
N ALA A 93 10.65 -0.60 -3.50
CA ALA A 93 11.69 -0.57 -4.52
C ALA A 93 12.43 -1.91 -4.57
N GLY A 94 12.67 -2.40 -5.77
CA GLY A 94 13.38 -3.64 -6.05
C GLY A 94 13.95 -3.66 -7.47
N THR A 95 14.22 -4.86 -7.97
CA THR A 95 14.73 -5.07 -9.34
C THR A 95 13.82 -6.05 -10.06
N VAL A 96 13.39 -5.72 -11.28
CA VAL A 96 12.64 -6.61 -12.18
C VAL A 96 13.42 -6.76 -13.47
N GLY A 97 13.87 -7.98 -13.78
CA GLY A 97 14.65 -8.25 -14.99
C GLY A 97 15.95 -7.44 -15.08
N GLY A 98 16.60 -7.15 -13.94
CA GLY A 98 17.79 -6.31 -13.87
C GLY A 98 17.54 -4.79 -13.90
N VAL A 99 16.29 -4.34 -14.04
CA VAL A 99 15.91 -2.92 -14.05
C VAL A 99 15.38 -2.51 -12.68
N ALA A 100 15.85 -1.38 -12.16
CA ALA A 100 15.32 -0.80 -10.92
C ALA A 100 13.83 -0.50 -11.09
N ALA A 101 13.02 -1.02 -10.16
CA ALA A 101 11.57 -0.99 -10.26
C ALA A 101 10.93 -0.49 -8.96
N VAL A 102 9.77 0.14 -9.08
CA VAL A 102 8.91 0.56 -7.98
C VAL A 102 7.52 -0.05 -8.14
N ILE A 103 6.98 -0.57 -7.04
CA ILE A 103 5.69 -1.28 -7.00
C ILE A 103 4.82 -0.63 -5.92
N PRO A 104 3.80 0.16 -6.30
CA PRO A 104 2.81 0.69 -5.37
C PRO A 104 2.03 -0.44 -4.67
N ILE A 105 2.00 -0.43 -3.34
CA ILE A 105 1.31 -1.46 -2.54
C ILE A 105 -0.05 -0.94 -2.12
N ARG A 106 -1.05 -1.12 -2.99
CA ARG A 106 -2.43 -0.71 -2.72
C ARG A 106 -3.21 -1.80 -1.98
N PRO A 107 -3.70 -1.52 -0.75
CA PRO A 107 -4.59 -2.45 -0.05
C PRO A 107 -5.87 -2.71 -0.83
N GLY A 108 -6.24 -3.99 -0.99
CA GLY A 108 -7.44 -4.40 -1.71
C GLY A 108 -7.32 -4.42 -3.24
N ALA A 109 -6.13 -4.15 -3.80
CA ALA A 109 -5.89 -4.31 -5.22
C ALA A 109 -5.87 -5.79 -5.63
N SER A 110 -6.43 -6.08 -6.80
CA SER A 110 -6.35 -7.40 -7.44
C SER A 110 -5.21 -7.51 -8.45
N VAL A 111 -4.51 -6.41 -8.72
CA VAL A 111 -3.38 -6.35 -9.66
C VAL A 111 -2.31 -5.43 -9.08
N LEU A 112 -1.06 -5.84 -9.15
CA LEU A 112 0.11 -5.00 -8.90
C LEU A 112 0.85 -4.75 -10.21
N ARG A 113 1.46 -3.58 -10.32
CA ARG A 113 2.27 -3.20 -11.48
C ARG A 113 3.63 -2.73 -10.99
N ALA A 114 4.68 -3.28 -11.58
CA ALA A 114 6.04 -2.81 -11.38
C ALA A 114 6.36 -1.79 -12.46
N TYR A 115 6.77 -0.60 -12.09
CA TYR A 115 7.17 0.46 -13.02
C TYR A 115 8.66 0.70 -12.93
N PRO A 116 9.31 1.24 -13.99
CA PRO A 116 10.68 1.73 -13.88
C PRO A 116 10.79 2.74 -12.74
N ALA A 117 11.85 2.63 -11.93
CA ALA A 117 12.09 3.58 -10.86
C ALA A 117 12.35 4.98 -11.41
N GLY A 118 11.76 5.99 -10.76
CA GLY A 118 11.89 7.40 -11.12
C GLY A 118 11.61 8.32 -9.92
N PRO A 119 11.85 9.63 -10.07
CA PRO A 119 11.62 10.59 -8.98
C PRO A 119 10.14 10.96 -8.81
N ASP A 120 9.31 10.71 -9.82
CA ASP A 120 7.95 11.26 -9.91
C ASP A 120 6.94 10.57 -9.00
N LEU A 121 6.07 11.36 -8.36
CA LEU A 121 4.99 10.84 -7.53
C LEU A 121 4.03 9.95 -8.34
N VAL A 122 3.65 10.41 -9.53
CA VAL A 122 2.80 9.65 -10.46
C VAL A 122 3.71 8.85 -11.38
N LEU A 123 3.54 7.54 -11.35
CA LEU A 123 4.32 6.64 -12.19
C LEU A 123 3.87 6.80 -13.64
N ALA A 124 4.83 6.70 -14.56
CA ALA A 124 4.61 6.91 -15.99
C ALA A 124 5.23 5.77 -16.80
N GLY A 125 4.73 5.62 -18.03
CA GLY A 125 5.18 4.58 -18.96
C GLY A 125 4.50 3.23 -18.75
N GLU A 126 4.93 2.25 -19.53
CA GLU A 126 4.42 0.88 -19.44
C GLU A 126 5.01 0.15 -18.23
N PRO A 127 4.21 -0.66 -17.50
CA PRO A 127 4.72 -1.52 -16.45
C PRO A 127 5.77 -2.52 -16.98
N LEU A 128 6.86 -2.70 -16.22
CA LEU A 128 7.85 -3.77 -16.43
C LEU A 128 7.24 -5.15 -16.17
N ALA A 129 6.29 -5.24 -15.25
CA ALA A 129 5.54 -6.45 -14.95
C ALA A 129 4.15 -6.09 -14.42
N THR A 130 3.18 -6.94 -14.73
CA THR A 130 1.84 -6.92 -14.15
C THR A 130 1.63 -8.24 -13.43
N VAL A 131 1.22 -8.18 -12.17
CA VAL A 131 1.08 -9.33 -11.27
C VAL A 131 -0.35 -9.39 -10.80
N GLU A 132 -1.05 -10.46 -11.15
CA GLU A 132 -2.41 -10.70 -10.68
C GLU A 132 -2.40 -11.23 -9.24
N LEU A 133 -3.25 -10.64 -8.41
CA LEU A 133 -3.48 -11.07 -7.05
C LEU A 133 -4.85 -11.73 -6.97
N SER A 134 -4.90 -12.89 -6.34
CA SER A 134 -6.16 -13.56 -6.04
C SER A 134 -6.57 -13.26 -4.59
N PRO A 135 -7.49 -12.31 -4.35
CA PRO A 135 -8.04 -12.11 -3.01
C PRO A 135 -8.71 -13.40 -2.56
N LYS A 136 -8.29 -13.91 -1.40
CA LYS A 136 -8.84 -15.13 -0.80
C LYS A 136 -10.07 -14.86 0.06
N GLU A 137 -10.33 -13.59 0.36
CA GLU A 137 -11.26 -13.18 1.40
C GLU A 137 -12.33 -12.23 0.84
N SER A 138 -13.52 -12.27 1.45
CA SER A 138 -14.68 -11.49 1.01
C SER A 138 -14.53 -9.98 1.24
N ASP A 139 -13.61 -9.56 2.10
CA ASP A 139 -13.26 -8.17 2.36
C ASP A 139 -12.32 -7.56 1.29
N ARG A 140 -11.96 -8.35 0.27
CA ARG A 140 -10.98 -8.01 -0.79
C ARG A 140 -9.55 -7.84 -0.28
N TRP A 141 -9.26 -8.14 0.99
CA TRP A 141 -7.91 -8.09 1.50
C TRP A 141 -7.03 -9.15 0.82
N VAL A 142 -5.83 -8.76 0.44
CA VAL A 142 -4.78 -9.68 -0.03
C VAL A 142 -3.65 -9.64 0.98
N GLY A 143 -3.39 -10.78 1.60
CA GLY A 143 -2.38 -10.86 2.65
C GLY A 143 -0.95 -10.67 2.15
N ALA A 144 -0.07 -10.21 3.04
CA ALA A 144 1.32 -9.88 2.71
C ALA A 144 2.10 -11.08 2.18
N ALA A 145 1.83 -12.28 2.71
CA ALA A 145 2.43 -13.52 2.22
C ALA A 145 2.03 -13.81 0.76
N ALA A 146 0.75 -13.64 0.41
CA ALA A 146 0.27 -13.88 -0.96
C ALA A 146 0.84 -12.86 -1.95
N ILE A 147 0.95 -11.59 -1.54
CA ILE A 147 1.62 -10.55 -2.34
C ILE A 147 3.10 -10.89 -2.53
N ALA A 148 3.81 -11.27 -1.45
CA ALA A 148 5.22 -11.61 -1.52
C ALA A 148 5.48 -12.86 -2.38
N ASP A 149 4.63 -13.88 -2.28
CA ASP A 149 4.67 -15.07 -3.15
C ASP A 149 4.55 -14.66 -4.62
N ALA A 150 3.55 -13.84 -4.95
CA ALA A 150 3.30 -13.40 -6.32
C ALA A 150 4.45 -12.52 -6.86
N LEU A 151 5.06 -11.66 -6.03
CA LEU A 151 6.14 -10.77 -6.44
C LEU A 151 7.51 -11.46 -6.55
N ALA A 152 7.77 -12.51 -5.76
CA ALA A 152 9.09 -13.15 -5.69
C ALA A 152 9.57 -13.73 -7.03
N ASP A 153 8.64 -14.11 -7.91
CA ASP A 153 8.98 -14.62 -9.25
C ASP A 153 9.42 -13.52 -10.21
N HIS A 154 9.03 -12.27 -9.96
CA HIS A 154 9.37 -11.12 -10.78
C HIS A 154 10.57 -10.32 -10.25
N LEU A 155 10.80 -10.38 -8.93
CA LEU A 155 11.84 -9.62 -8.25
C LEU A 155 13.14 -10.43 -8.14
N ARG A 156 14.08 -10.23 -9.08
CA ARG A 156 15.41 -10.86 -9.11
C ARG A 156 16.48 -9.94 -9.67
#